data_AF-A0A4U9HKT2-F1
#
_entry.id   AF-A0A4U9HKT2-F1
#
_cell.length_a   1.000
_cell.length_b   1.000
_cell.length_c   1.000
_cell.angle_alpha   90.00
_cell.angle_beta   90.00
_cell.angle_gamma   90.00
#
_symmetry.space_group_name_H-M   'P 1'
#
loop_
_entity.id
_entity.type
_entity.pdbx_description
1 polymer ?
#
loop_
_entity_poly.entity_id
_entity_poly.type
_entity_poly.pdbx_seq_one_letter_code
_entity_poly.pdbx_strand_id
1 'polypeptide(L)' 'MTRWVSYELGELNSSLKGANLQFNVNNIADTKYVASCASDTACFYGIGRTITATVNYSW' A
#
# COMPACT_ATOMS: atom_id res chain seq x y z
N MET A 1 -6.36 1.90 -7.30
CA MET A 1 -5.33 1.05 -7.94
C MET A 1 -4.24 0.82 -6.89
N THR A 2 -4.27 -0.33 -6.25
CA THR A 2 -3.27 -0.72 -5.25
C THR A 2 -2.16 -1.46 -5.97
N ARG A 3 -0.92 -1.02 -5.81
CA ARG A 3 0.27 -1.74 -6.27
C ARG A 3 1.08 -2.20 -5.09
N TRP A 4 1.72 -3.34 -5.23
CA TRP A 4 2.51 -3.92 -4.16
C TRP A 4 3.79 -4.54 -4.68
N VAL A 5 4.78 -4.56 -3.80
CA VAL A 5 6.07 -5.24 -3.97
C VAL A 5 6.34 -5.99 -2.69
N SER A 6 6.82 -7.23 -2.81
CA SER A 6 7.27 -8.03 -1.67
C SER A 6 8.70 -8.49 -1.88
N TYR A 7 9.43 -8.68 -0.78
CA TYR A 7 10.81 -9.12 -0.81
C TYR A 7 11.13 -10.05 0.36
N GLU A 8 11.79 -11.17 0.07
CA GLU A 8 12.25 -12.15 1.05
C GLU A 8 13.56 -11.65 1.69
N LEU A 9 13.51 -11.27 2.96
CA LEU A 9 14.66 -10.66 3.66
C LEU A 9 15.80 -11.66 3.92
N GLY A 10 15.51 -12.96 3.84
CA GLY A 10 16.51 -14.02 3.93
C GLY A 10 17.59 -13.95 2.85
N GLU A 11 17.29 -13.35 1.69
CA GLU A 11 18.26 -13.14 0.59
C GLU A 11 19.30 -12.05 0.91
N LEU A 12 18.96 -11.10 1.79
CA LEU A 12 19.89 -10.05 2.25
C LEU A 12 20.72 -10.51 3.44
N ASN A 13 20.10 -11.27 4.35
CA ASN A 13 20.76 -11.78 5.54
C ASN A 13 20.16 -13.13 5.95
N SER A 14 21.00 -14.15 6.08
CA SER A 14 20.57 -15.49 6.48
C SER A 14 19.92 -15.54 7.86
N SER A 15 20.18 -14.57 8.74
CA SER A 15 19.49 -14.44 10.03
C SER A 15 18.02 -14.06 9.91
N LEU A 16 17.59 -13.54 8.75
CA LEU A 16 16.22 -13.12 8.44
C LEU A 16 15.49 -14.15 7.57
N LYS A 17 16.01 -15.37 7.47
CA LYS A 17 15.34 -16.45 6.72
C LYS A 17 13.94 -16.69 7.28
N GLY A 18 12.95 -16.70 6.39
CA GLY A 18 11.54 -16.79 6.76
C GLY A 18 10.85 -15.45 7.00
N ALA A 19 11.57 -14.33 6.97
CA ALA A 19 11.00 -12.99 7.00
C ALA A 19 10.69 -12.46 5.58
N ASN A 20 9.47 -12.00 5.35
CA ASN A 20 9.02 -11.34 4.13
C ASN A 20 8.55 -9.92 4.45
N LEU A 21 9.03 -8.95 3.67
CA LEU A 21 8.59 -7.56 3.72
C LEU A 21 7.74 -7.24 2.49
N GLN A 22 6.49 -6.82 2.71
CA GLN A 22 5.59 -6.34 1.68
C GLN A 22 5.30 -4.85 1.83
N PHE A 23 5.43 -4.10 0.74
CA PHE A 23 4.97 -2.73 0.62
C PHE A 23 3.76 -2.65 -0.30
N ASN A 24 2.69 -2.03 0.20
CA ASN A 24 1.46 -1.77 -0.53
C ASN A 24 1.27 -0.25 -0.66
N VAL A 25 0.98 0.22 -1.88
CA VAL A 25 0.69 1.62 -2.17
C VAL A 25 -0.65 1.73 -2.88
N ASN A 26 -1.60 2.42 -2.27
CA ASN A 26 -2.84 2.85 -2.91
C ASN A 26 -2.71 4.31 -3.35
N ASN A 27 -3.26 4.64 -4.53
CA ASN A 27 -3.14 5.95 -5.17
C ASN A 27 -1.66 6.37 -5.35
N ILE A 28 -0.91 5.56 -6.12
CA ILE A 28 0.53 5.75 -6.35
C ILE A 28 0.86 7.10 -7.00
N ALA A 29 -0.03 7.64 -7.82
CA ALA A 29 0.15 8.95 -8.44
C ALA A 29 -0.24 10.14 -7.52
N ASP A 30 -0.75 9.85 -6.31
CA ASP A 30 -1.27 10.85 -5.35
C ASP A 30 -2.24 11.84 -6.00
N THR A 31 -3.12 11.32 -6.85
CA THR A 31 -4.11 12.13 -7.53
C THR A 31 -5.13 12.62 -6.52
N LYS A 32 -5.42 13.92 -6.55
CA LYS A 32 -6.58 14.49 -5.89
C LYS A 32 -7.78 14.41 -6.84
N TYR A 33 -8.79 13.64 -6.45
CA TYR A 33 -9.99 13.43 -7.27
C TYR A 33 -11.24 13.34 -6.40
N VAL A 34 -12.40 13.65 -6.99
CA VAL A 34 -13.70 13.44 -6.35
C VAL A 34 -14.10 11.98 -6.58
N ALA A 35 -14.32 11.22 -5.51
CA ALA A 35 -14.67 9.81 -5.61
C ALA A 35 -16.16 9.61 -5.87
N SER A 36 -17.01 10.43 -5.25
CA SER A 36 -18.46 10.38 -5.44
C SER A 36 -19.10 11.71 -5.07
N CYS A 37 -20.32 11.92 -5.56
CA CYS A 37 -21.18 13.03 -5.16
C CYS A 37 -22.56 12.48 -4.79
N ALA A 38 -23.13 13.00 -3.69
CA ALA A 38 -24.51 12.72 -3.30
C ALA A 38 -25.50 13.68 -3.97
N SER A 39 -25.04 14.87 -4.37
CA SER A 39 -25.78 15.87 -5.15
C SER A 39 -24.80 16.82 -5.86
N ASP A 40 -25.32 17.75 -6.68
CA ASP A 40 -24.53 18.77 -7.37
C ASP A 40 -23.76 19.71 -6.43
N THR A 41 -24.14 19.76 -5.14
CA THR A 41 -23.51 20.60 -4.12
C THR A 41 -22.79 19.82 -3.03
N ALA A 42 -22.87 18.48 -3.04
CA ALA A 42 -22.28 17.61 -2.03
C ALA A 42 -21.44 16.52 -2.67
N CYS A 43 -20.13 16.75 -2.71
CA CYS A 43 -19.13 15.83 -3.26
C CYS A 43 -18.07 15.46 -2.22
N PHE A 44 -17.54 14.24 -2.34
CA PHE A 44 -16.55 13.66 -1.43
C PHE A 44 -15.27 13.34 -2.19
N TYR A 45 -14.15 13.84 -1.66
CA TYR A 45 -12.83 13.48 -2.18
C TYR A 45 -12.53 12.01 -1.95
N GLY A 46 -11.86 11.41 -2.92
CA GLY A 46 -11.29 10.08 -2.76
C GLY A 46 -10.15 10.06 -1.73
N ILE A 47 -9.83 8.86 -1.27
CA ILE A 47 -8.71 8.66 -0.35
C ILE A 47 -7.42 9.04 -1.06
N GLY A 48 -6.59 9.85 -0.38
CA GLY A 48 -5.25 10.20 -0.84
C GLY A 48 -4.31 9.00 -0.92
N ARG A 49 -3.02 9.23 -1.19
CA ARG A 49 -2.03 8.14 -1.14
C ARG A 49 -2.00 7.49 0.25
N THR A 50 -2.04 6.16 0.26
CA THR A 50 -1.83 5.36 1.47
C THR A 50 -0.71 4.36 1.20
N ILE A 51 0.23 4.27 2.13
CA ILE A 51 1.36 3.36 2.07
C ILE A 51 1.30 2.46 3.31
N THR A 52 1.38 1.15 3.09
CA THR A 52 1.38 0.16 4.17
C THR A 52 2.58 -0.76 4.00
N ALA A 53 3.36 -0.91 5.06
CA ALA A 53 4.45 -1.87 5.15
C ALA A 53 4.03 -3.00 6.08
N THR A 54 4.18 -4.24 5.61
CA THR A 54 3.84 -5.44 6.36
C THR A 54 5.07 -6.33 6.43
N VAL A 55 5.47 -6.71 7.64
CA VAL A 55 6.54 -7.68 7.88
C VAL A 55 5.90 -8.94 8.41
N ASN A 56 6.13 -10.05 7.71
CA ASN A 56 5.70 -11.38 8.13
C ASN A 56 6.93 -12.22 8.42
N TYR A 57 6.83 -13.12 9.40
CA TYR A 57 7.88 -14.08 9.72
C TYR A 57 7.28 -15.49 9.84
N SER A 58 7.92 -16.47 9.21
CA SER A 58 7.56 -17.88 9.26
C SER A 58 8.77 -18.70 9.70
N TRP A 59 8.61 -19.50 10.75
CA TRP A 59 9.65 -20.32 11.37
C TRP A 59 9.66 -21.76 10.84
#